data_AF-A0A1N6SF95-F1
#
_entry.id   AF-A0A1N6SF95-F1
#
_cell.length_a   1.000
_cell.length_b   1.000
_cell.length_c   1.000
_cell.angle_alpha   90.00
_cell.angle_beta   90.00
_cell.angle_gamma   90.00
#
_symmetry.space_group_name_H-M   'P 1'
#
loop_
_entity.id
_entity.type
_entity.pdbx_description
1 polymer ?
#
loop_
_entity_poly.entity_id
_entity_poly.type
_entity_poly.pdbx_seq_one_letter_code
_entity_poly.pdbx_strand_id
1 'polypeptide(L)' 'MANLDSLDLKLVLSFANAYRRLNEKGEISDQQLEEVMQLVENYQNYAPADFKNRLHEIFPESDF' A
#
# COMPACT_ATOMS: atom_id res chain seq x y z
N MET A 1 24.16 -7.43 -0.38
CA MET A 1 23.07 -6.61 0.15
C MET A 1 22.85 -5.40 -0.75
N ALA A 2 22.34 -5.61 -1.97
CA ALA A 2 22.08 -4.55 -2.95
C ALA A 2 20.92 -4.91 -3.91
N ASN A 3 20.64 -6.22 -4.04
CA ASN A 3 19.56 -6.72 -4.88
C ASN A 3 18.18 -6.69 -4.20
N LEU A 4 18.14 -6.58 -2.86
CA LEU A 4 16.88 -6.49 -2.08
C LEU A 4 16.27 -5.09 -2.20
N ASP A 5 17.06 -4.02 -2.04
CA ASP A 5 16.57 -2.63 -2.13
C ASP A 5 15.89 -2.30 -3.47
N SER A 6 16.39 -2.85 -4.58
CA SER A 6 15.79 -2.63 -5.90
C SER A 6 14.51 -3.43 -6.15
N LEU A 7 14.38 -4.61 -5.50
CA LEU A 7 13.19 -5.44 -5.57
C LEU A 7 12.07 -4.80 -4.73
N ASP A 8 12.43 -4.33 -3.54
CA ASP A 8 11.56 -3.63 -2.62
C ASP A 8 11.02 -2.31 -3.21
N LEU A 9 11.89 -1.51 -3.84
CA LEU A 9 11.46 -0.28 -4.52
C LEU A 9 10.48 -0.56 -5.65
N LYS A 10 10.72 -1.60 -6.47
CA LYS A 10 9.80 -1.98 -7.56
C LYS A 10 8.45 -2.43 -7.02
N LEU A 11 8.43 -3.15 -5.90
CA LEU A 11 7.19 -3.56 -5.23
C LEU A 11 6.41 -2.34 -4.74
N VAL A 12 7.06 -1.44 -4.00
CA VAL A 12 6.48 -0.17 -3.51
C VAL A 12 5.88 0.65 -4.65
N LEU A 13 6.64 0.84 -5.74
CA LEU A 13 6.17 1.57 -6.91
C LEU A 13 4.98 0.88 -7.59
N SER A 14 4.97 -0.45 -7.65
CA SER A 14 3.87 -1.20 -8.25
C SER A 14 2.59 -1.06 -7.42
N PHE A 15 2.71 -1.13 -6.09
CA PHE A 15 1.61 -0.84 -5.16
C PHE A 15 1.11 0.59 -5.34
N ALA A 16 1.99 1.58 -5.25
CA ALA A 16 1.62 3.00 -5.39
C ALA A 16 0.89 3.29 -6.70
N ASN A 17 1.38 2.72 -7.81
CA ASN A 17 0.75 2.88 -9.12
C ASN A 17 -0.63 2.20 -9.21
N ALA A 18 -0.81 1.04 -8.57
CA ALA A 18 -2.09 0.35 -8.56
C ALA A 18 -3.15 1.17 -7.83
N TYR A 19 -2.85 1.64 -6.61
CA TYR A 19 -3.80 2.44 -5.83
C TYR A 19 -4.08 3.81 -6.44
N ARG A 20 -3.09 4.47 -7.06
CA ARG A 20 -3.33 5.70 -7.84
C ARG A 20 -4.34 5.48 -8.96
N ARG A 21 -4.24 4.38 -9.71
CA ARG A 21 -5.21 4.05 -10.77
C ARG A 21 -6.61 3.79 -10.22
N LEU A 22 -6.73 3.20 -9.04
CA LEU A 22 -8.04 3.01 -8.39
C LEU A 22 -8.66 4.36 -8.01
N ASN A 23 -7.85 5.28 -7.48
CA ASN A 23 -8.29 6.62 -7.14
C ASN A 23 -8.68 7.43 -8.38
N GLU A 24 -7.90 7.38 -9.45
CA GLU A 24 -8.21 8.03 -10.74
C GLU A 24 -9.55 7.56 -11.35
N LYS A 25 -9.97 6.34 -11.03
CA LYS A 25 -11.26 5.77 -11.45
C LYS A 25 -12.42 6.07 -10.47
N GLY A 26 -12.13 6.67 -9.33
CA GLY A 26 -13.09 6.89 -8.26
C GLY A 26 -13.46 5.62 -7.48
N GLU A 27 -12.66 4.55 -7.58
CA GLU A 27 -12.88 3.29 -6.84
C GLU A 27 -12.44 3.41 -5.37
N ILE A 28 -11.50 4.31 -5.07
CA ILE A 28 -11.09 4.67 -3.71
C ILE A 28 -11.01 6.19 -3.58
N SER A 29 -11.24 6.69 -2.36
CA SER A 29 -11.11 8.12 -2.05
C SER A 29 -9.66 8.59 -2.00
N ASP A 30 -9.45 9.91 -2.08
CA ASP A 30 -8.12 10.53 -1.90
C ASP A 30 -7.53 10.20 -0.52
N GLN A 31 -8.38 10.16 0.51
CA GLN A 31 -7.99 9.78 1.86
C GLN A 31 -7.49 8.34 1.93
N GLN A 32 -8.20 7.39 1.32
CA GLN A 32 -7.76 5.99 1.26
C GLN A 32 -6.45 5.84 0.50
N LEU A 33 -6.27 6.59 -0.60
CA LEU A 33 -5.00 6.61 -1.33
C LEU A 33 -3.86 7.11 -0.45
N GLU A 34 -4.06 8.22 0.27
CA GLU A 34 -3.04 8.80 1.16
C GLU A 34 -2.64 7.82 2.27
N GLU A 35 -3.62 7.19 2.93
CA GLU A 35 -3.38 6.22 3.99
C GLU A 35 -2.60 4.99 3.46
N VAL A 36 -2.91 4.50 2.26
CA VAL A 36 -2.14 3.41 1.63
C VAL A 36 -0.72 3.86 1.30
N MET A 37 -0.52 5.08 0.77
CA MET A 37 0.82 5.57 0.46
C MET A 37 1.67 5.64 1.72
N GLN A 38 1.13 6.16 2.83
CA GLN A 38 1.82 6.21 4.12
C GLN A 38 2.15 4.80 4.66
N LEU A 39 1.23 3.85 4.50
CA LEU A 39 1.44 2.46 4.92
C LEU A 39 2.56 1.80 4.12
N VAL A 40 2.57 1.99 2.80
CA VAL A 40 3.58 1.42 1.89
C VAL A 40 4.95 2.09 2.08
N GLU A 41 5.03 3.40 2.31
CA GLU A 41 6.30 4.09 2.59
C GLU A 41 6.97 3.57 3.87
N ASN A 42 6.17 3.14 4.85
CA ASN A 42 6.63 2.66 6.14
C ASN A 42 6.62 1.12 6.26
N TYR A 43 6.48 0.38 5.15
CA TYR A 43 6.23 -1.07 5.18
C TYR A 43 7.28 -1.87 5.96
N GLN A 44 8.55 -1.45 5.94
CA GLN A 44 9.65 -2.11 6.66
C GLN A 44 9.50 -2.03 8.19
N ASN A 45 8.68 -1.10 8.69
CA ASN A 45 8.43 -0.91 10.12
C ASN A 45 7.30 -1.81 10.65
N TYR A 46 6.61 -2.56 9.78
CA TYR A 46 5.47 -3.39 10.15
C TYR A 46 5.78 -4.88 10.01
N ALA A 47 5.32 -5.67 10.97
CA ALA A 47 5.20 -7.10 10.74
C ALA A 47 4.11 -7.36 9.68
N PRO A 48 4.16 -8.48 8.92
CA PRO A 48 3.16 -8.77 7.89
C PRO A 48 1.71 -8.75 8.40
N ALA A 49 1.47 -9.22 9.62
CA ALA A 49 0.13 -9.20 10.23
C ALA A 49 -0.35 -7.76 10.51
N ASP A 50 0.53 -6.90 11.02
CA ASP A 50 0.19 -5.50 11.32
C ASP A 50 -0.07 -4.73 10.03
N PHE A 51 0.74 -4.96 8.98
CA PHE A 51 0.51 -4.38 7.66
C PHE A 51 -0.85 -4.77 7.11
N LYS A 52 -1.22 -6.07 7.21
CA LYS A 52 -2.53 -6.55 6.75
C LYS A 52 -3.68 -5.93 7.53
N ASN A 53 -3.55 -5.83 8.86
CA ASN A 53 -4.57 -5.20 9.70
C ASN A 53 -4.77 -3.72 9.34
N ARG A 54 -3.68 -2.97 9.16
CA ARG A 54 -3.73 -1.57 8.69
C ARG A 54 -4.39 -1.45 7.33
N LEU A 55 -4.09 -2.35 6.40
CA LEU A 55 -4.71 -2.34 5.09
C LEU A 55 -6.24 -2.61 5.17
N HIS A 56 -6.66 -3.48 6.09
CA HIS A 56 -8.08 -3.73 6.35
C HIS A 56 -8.78 -2.55 7.03
N GLU A 57 -8.08 -1.77 7.87
CA GLU A 57 -8.61 -0.52 8.42
C GLU A 57 -8.93 0.51 7.30
N ILE A 58 -8.11 0.55 6.25
CA ILE A 58 -8.31 1.44 5.08
C ILE A 58 -9.41 0.91 4.15
N PHE A 59 -9.52 -0.42 4.03
CA PHE A 59 -10.48 -1.12 3.18
C PHE A 59 -11.31 -2.13 3.98
N PRO A 60 -12.22 -1.68 4.85
CA PRO A 60 -12.96 -2.56 5.76
C PRO A 60 -13.93 -3.51 5.03
N GLU A 61 -14.37 -3.13 3.82
CA GLU A 61 -15.25 -3.95 2.99
C GLU A 61 -14.48 -4.92 2.07
N SER A 62 -13.16 -4.97 2.16
CA SER A 62 -12.34 -5.83 1.30
C SER A 62 -11.91 -7.12 1.98
N ASP A 63 -12.12 -8.24 1.29
CA ASP A 63 -11.84 -9.61 1.75
C ASP A 63 -10.36 -10.05 1.54
N PHE A 64 -9.39 -9.13 1.60
CA PHE A 64 -7.96 -9.42 1.39
C PHE A 64 -7.36 -10.38 2.45
#